data_AF-A0A7D7ZT38-F1
#
_entry.id   AF-A0A7D7ZT38-F1
#
_cell.length_a   1.000
_cell.length_b   1.000
_cell.length_c   1.000
_cell.angle_alpha   90.00
_cell.angle_beta   90.00
_cell.angle_gamma   90.00
#
_symmetry.space_group_name_H-M   'P 1'
#
loop_
_entity.id
_entity.type
_entity.pdbx_description
1 polymer ?
#
loop_
_entity_poly.entity_id
_entity_poly.type
_entity_poly.pdbx_seq_one_letter_code
_entity_poly.pdbx_strand_id
1 'polypeptide(L)' 'MYLAIFMIMTLIPIGCKAQAPQSDIQTAIIGTWLAEDEPGVKLVFNSDGTYKTYYDNELTGTYSFSHQCGSESDKKA' A
#
# COMPACT_ATOMS: atom_id res chain seq x y z
N MET A 1 28.36 28.03 -37.09
CA MET A 1 27.48 28.59 -36.04
C MET A 1 26.24 27.73 -35.74
N TYR A 2 25.70 26.96 -36.70
CA TYR A 2 24.54 26.07 -36.44
C TYR A 2 24.89 24.68 -35.89
N LEU A 3 26.13 24.18 -36.07
CA LEU A 3 26.55 22.86 -35.58
C LEU A 3 26.65 22.77 -34.05
N ALA A 4 26.95 23.88 -33.37
CA ALA A 4 27.07 23.91 -31.91
C ALA A 4 25.71 23.81 -31.19
N ILE A 5 24.62 24.21 -31.87
CA ILE A 5 23.27 24.26 -31.29
C ILE A 5 22.61 22.87 -31.29
N PHE A 6 22.93 22.02 -32.27
CA PHE A 6 22.39 20.66 -32.37
C PHE A 6 22.99 19.68 -31.34
N MET A 7 24.20 19.96 -30.83
CA MET A 7 24.90 19.06 -29.91
C MET A 7 24.42 19.18 -28.44
N ILE A 8 23.66 20.23 -28.12
CA ILE A 8 23.21 20.53 -26.75
C ILE A 8 21.87 19.85 -26.42
N MET A 9 21.12 19.37 -27.43
CA MET A 9 19.74 18.88 -27.26
C MET A 9 19.62 17.39 -26.89
N THR A 10 20.73 16.65 -26.74
CA THR A 10 20.71 15.19 -26.50
C THR A 10 20.88 14.78 -25.03
N LEU A 11 20.92 15.73 -24.10
CA LEU A 11 21.18 15.47 -22.67
C LEU A 11 20.00 15.84 -21.77
N ILE A 12 18.77 15.56 -22.20
CA ILE A 12 17.66 15.46 -21.25
C ILE A 12 17.65 14.01 -20.78
N PRO A 13 18.28 13.64 -19.64
CA PRO A 13 17.97 12.38 -19.01
C PRO A 13 16.48 12.46 -18.71
N ILE A 14 15.70 11.68 -19.45
CA ILE A 14 14.31 11.40 -19.13
C ILE A 14 14.40 10.85 -17.71
N GLY A 15 14.09 11.71 -16.75
CA GLY A 15 14.16 11.39 -15.34
C GLY A 15 13.31 10.16 -15.17
N CYS A 16 13.98 9.01 -14.99
CA CYS A 16 13.34 7.81 -14.53
C CYS A 16 12.62 8.26 -13.26
N LYS A 17 11.28 8.32 -13.31
CA LYS A 17 10.52 8.58 -12.09
C LYS A 17 10.89 7.43 -11.18
N ALA A 18 11.78 7.69 -10.23
CA ALA A 18 12.03 6.80 -9.13
C ALA A 18 10.66 6.67 -8.43
N GLN A 19 9.90 5.64 -8.81
CA GLN A 19 8.94 5.07 -7.91
C GLN A 19 9.78 4.68 -6.71
N ALA A 20 9.72 5.52 -5.67
CA ALA A 20 10.19 5.11 -4.36
C ALA A 20 9.58 3.72 -4.12
N PRO A 21 10.35 2.74 -3.64
CA PRO A 21 9.79 1.43 -3.32
C PRO A 21 8.57 1.69 -2.45
N GLN A 22 7.39 1.37 -3.00
CA GLN A 22 6.15 1.49 -2.27
C GLN A 22 6.37 0.63 -1.03
N SER A 23 6.37 1.27 0.14
CA SER A 23 6.38 0.57 1.43
C SER A 23 5.45 -0.63 1.30
N ASP A 24 5.92 -1.82 1.66
CA ASP A 24 5.10 -3.02 1.60
C ASP A 24 3.89 -2.78 2.51
N ILE A 25 2.77 -2.38 1.90
CA ILE A 25 1.56 -1.94 2.59
C ILE A 25 1.09 -3.04 3.54
N GLN A 26 1.32 -4.31 3.18
CA GLN A 26 0.95 -5.45 4.00
C GLN A 26 1.68 -5.45 5.34
N THR A 27 2.93 -5.00 5.38
CA THR A 27 3.69 -4.88 6.63
C THR A 27 3.40 -3.58 7.38
N ALA A 28 3.11 -2.48 6.66
CA ALA A 28 2.90 -1.16 7.24
C ALA A 28 1.60 -1.05 8.04
N ILE A 29 0.57 -1.84 7.70
CA ILE A 29 -0.73 -1.82 8.39
C ILE A 29 -0.78 -2.70 9.65
N ILE A 30 0.24 -3.53 9.90
CA ILE A 30 0.28 -4.44 11.05
C ILE A 30 0.22 -3.63 12.34
N GLY A 31 -0.75 -3.94 13.19
CA GLY A 31 -0.97 -3.21 14.44
C GLY A 31 -2.43 -3.12 14.83
N THR A 32 -2.70 -2.25 15.81
CA THR A 32 -4.04 -1.97 16.30
C THR A 32 -4.47 -0.58 15.85
N TRP A 33 -5.64 -0.51 15.22
CA TRP A 33 -6.23 0.72 14.73
C TRP A 33 -7.56 0.95 15.46
N LEU A 34 -7.74 2.16 15.98
CA LEU A 34 -8.94 2.58 16.67
C LEU A 34 -9.70 3.55 15.78
N ALA A 35 -11.02 3.41 15.71
CA ALA A 35 -11.84 4.40 15.01
C ALA A 35 -11.87 5.71 15.81
N GLU A 36 -11.65 6.84 15.15
CA GLU A 36 -11.60 8.16 15.80
C GLU A 36 -12.96 8.56 16.37
N ASP A 37 -14.03 8.30 15.63
CA ASP A 37 -15.41 8.70 15.98
C ASP A 37 -16.20 7.62 16.74
N GLU A 38 -15.68 6.39 16.79
CA GLU A 38 -16.35 5.24 17.44
C GLU A 38 -15.37 4.51 18.36
N PRO A 39 -15.22 4.93 19.63
CA PRO A 39 -14.20 4.41 20.54
C PRO A 39 -14.34 2.92 20.87
N GLY A 40 -15.51 2.32 20.61
CA GLY A 40 -15.74 0.89 20.73
C GLY A 40 -15.14 0.07 19.59
N VAL A 41 -14.88 0.68 18.42
CA VAL A 41 -14.41 -0.02 17.22
C VAL A 41 -12.89 -0.10 17.18
N LYS A 42 -12.39 -1.34 17.06
CA LYS A 42 -10.95 -1.64 16.97
C LYS A 42 -10.68 -2.68 15.89
N LEU A 43 -9.67 -2.44 15.07
CA LEU A 43 -9.12 -3.39 14.11
C LEU A 43 -7.74 -3.85 14.56
N VAL A 44 -7.46 -5.14 14.46
CA VAL A 44 -6.14 -5.72 14.74
C VAL A 44 -5.64 -6.46 13.52
N PHE A 45 -4.63 -5.93 12.86
CA PHE A 45 -3.97 -6.51 11.68
C PHE A 45 -2.78 -7.35 12.13
N ASN A 46 -2.76 -8.63 11.75
CA ASN A 46 -1.71 -9.58 12.12
C ASN A 46 -0.74 -9.81 10.96
N SER A 47 0.49 -10.21 11.26
CA SER A 47 1.51 -10.55 10.26
C SER A 47 1.21 -11.84 9.49
N ASP A 48 0.21 -12.62 9.91
CA ASP A 48 -0.21 -13.87 9.26
C ASP A 48 -1.20 -13.64 8.10
N GLY A 49 -1.47 -12.38 7.76
CA GLY A 49 -2.41 -12.02 6.70
C GLY A 49 -3.87 -12.04 7.15
N THR A 50 -4.15 -12.12 8.45
CA THR A 50 -5.50 -11.97 9.00
C THR A 50 -5.69 -10.62 9.68
N TYR A 51 -6.94 -10.18 9.81
CA TYR A 51 -7.32 -9.12 10.72
C TYR A 51 -8.57 -9.46 11.50
N LYS A 52 -8.67 -8.88 12.70
CA LYS A 52 -9.79 -9.05 13.62
C LYS A 52 -10.51 -7.73 13.82
N THR A 53 -11.83 -7.79 13.87
CA THR A 53 -12.70 -6.64 14.18
C THR A 53 -13.25 -6.80 15.59
N TYR A 54 -13.31 -5.71 16.34
CA TYR A 54 -13.86 -5.68 17.68
C TYR A 54 -14.83 -4.52 17.84
N TYR A 55 -15.86 -4.73 18.67
CA TYR A 55 -16.75 -3.69 19.18
C TYR A 55 -16.83 -3.83 20.70
N ASP A 56 -16.58 -2.76 21.45
CA ASP A 56 -16.53 -2.76 22.93
C ASP A 56 -15.64 -3.89 23.52
N ASN A 57 -14.48 -4.12 22.90
CA ASN A 57 -13.52 -5.19 23.20
C ASN A 57 -14.02 -6.63 22.96
N GLU A 58 -15.22 -6.83 22.45
CA GLU A 58 -15.70 -8.13 22.01
C GLU A 58 -15.31 -8.40 20.55
N LEU A 59 -14.87 -9.62 20.25
CA LEU A 59 -14.50 -10.01 18.89
C LEU A 59 -15.77 -10.14 18.03
N THR A 60 -15.88 -9.32 17.01
CA THR A 60 -17.02 -9.34 16.08
C THR A 60 -16.73 -10.10 14.80
N GLY A 61 -15.47 -10.31 14.44
CA GLY A 61 -15.11 -11.01 13.22
C GLY A 61 -13.63 -11.28 13.05
N THR A 62 -13.31 -12.23 12.18
CA THR A 62 -11.95 -12.55 11.74
C THR A 62 -11.97 -12.75 10.23
N TYR A 63 -11.04 -12.10 9.54
CA TYR A 63 -10.98 -12.04 8.09
C TYR A 63 -9.53 -12.21 7.62
N SER A 64 -9.35 -12.56 6.35
CA SER A 64 -8.04 -12.72 5.72
C SER A 64 -7.89 -11.79 4.52
N PHE A 65 -6.67 -11.33 4.27
CA PHE A 65 -6.33 -10.68 3.00
C PHE A 65 -6.26 -11.71 1.89
N SER A 66 -6.74 -11.31 0.72
CA SER A 66 -6.67 -12.09 -0.50
C SER A 66 -6.16 -11.17 -1.59
N HIS A 67 -5.23 -11.68 -2.40
CA HIS A 67 -4.85 -11.05 -3.65
C HIS A 67 -5.89 -11.27 -4.75
N GLN A 68 -7.03 -11.88 -4.44
CA GLN A 68 -8.11 -12.17 -5.37
C GLN A 68 -9.41 -11.54 -4.93
N CYS A 69 -10.05 -10.83 -5.86
CA CYS A 69 -11.41 -10.31 -5.73
C CYS A 69 -12.25 -10.92 -6.86
N GLY A 70 -13.02 -11.96 -6.55
CA GLY A 70 -13.77 -12.71 -7.57
C GLY A 70 -12.83 -13.32 -8.61
N SER A 71 -12.93 -12.89 -9.86
CA SER A 71 -12.07 -13.34 -10.97
C SER A 71 -10.82 -12.48 -11.19
N GLU A 72 -10.65 -11.40 -10.44
CA GLU A 72 -9.51 -10.49 -10.55
C GLU A 72 -8.44 -10.84 -9.52
N SER A 73 -7.18 -10.68 -9.88
CA SER A 73 -6.07 -10.87 -8.95
C SER A 73 -4.99 -9.80 -9.08
N ASP A 74 -4.41 -9.42 -7.94
CA ASP A 74 -3.30 -8.49 -7.87
C ASP A 74 -2.09 -9.08 -8.63
N LYS A 75 -1.49 -8.31 -9.53
CA LYS A 75 -0.21 -8.71 -10.13
C LYS A 75 0.86 -8.50 -9.06
N LYS A 76 1.53 -9.59 -8.63
CA LYS A 76 2.79 -9.45 -7.89
C LYS A 76 3.74 -8.56 -8.71
N ALA A 77 4.20 -7.48 -8.08
CA ALA A 77 5.27 -6.64 -8.60
C ALA A 77 6.60 -7.44 -8.63
#